data_AF-A0A0M3DEM7-F1
#
_entry.id   AF-A0A0M3DEM7-F1
#
_cell.length_a   1.000
_cell.length_b   1.000
_cell.length_c   1.000
_cell.angle_alpha   90.00
_cell.angle_beta   90.00
_cell.angle_gamma   90.00
#
_symmetry.space_group_name_H-M   'P 1'
#
loop_
_entity.id
_entity.type
_entity.pdbx_description
1 polymer ?
#
loop_
_entity_poly.entity_id
_entity_poly.type
_entity_poly.pdbx_seq_one_letter_code
_entity_poly.pdbx_strand_id
1 'polypeptide(L)'
;MNDFLVNINSDIKRCEEIIMSNNYLEIVIAIEELTDKYKGSVDDIEPSNDRVWNFTKKDLEFLRSKLEIKRDEILYKYIDKHINVDKLISSINENIENNSSLNNEDKLDAAKVLDEIKKIHSENLNKYLTWEKMKKYIKWSLIQEETIGMSIFNLINVTINNKKDS
;
A
#
# COMPACT_ATOMS: atom_id res chain seq x y z
N MET A 1 10.54 -11.71 -6.35
CA MET A 1 9.31 -11.57 -5.56
C MET A 1 9.65 -11.98 -4.14
N ASN A 2 9.17 -11.29 -3.10
CA ASN A 2 9.54 -11.64 -1.72
C ASN A 2 9.06 -13.07 -1.42
N ASP A 3 9.97 -14.01 -1.08
CA ASP A 3 9.64 -15.42 -0.84
C ASP A 3 8.55 -15.57 0.24
N PHE A 4 8.52 -14.64 1.20
CA PHE A 4 7.47 -14.57 2.21
C PHE A 4 6.08 -14.32 1.60
N LEU A 5 5.99 -13.45 0.59
CA LEU A 5 4.74 -13.12 -0.10
C LEU A 5 4.25 -14.28 -0.98
N VAL A 6 5.17 -15.05 -1.56
CA VAL A 6 4.80 -16.28 -2.29
C VAL A 6 4.22 -17.30 -1.33
N ASN A 7 4.87 -17.51 -0.19
CA ASN A 7 4.43 -18.44 0.85
C ASN A 7 3.06 -18.05 1.42
N ILE A 8 2.86 -16.78 1.78
CA ILE A 8 1.59 -16.32 2.35
C ILE A 8 0.41 -16.50 1.39
N ASN A 9 0.63 -16.26 0.09
CA ASN A 9 -0.39 -16.49 -0.94
C ASN A 9 -0.74 -17.98 -1.10
N SER A 10 0.27 -18.85 -1.06
CA SER A 10 0.06 -20.29 -1.11
C SER A 10 -0.75 -20.78 0.09
N ASP A 11 -0.46 -20.28 1.28
CA ASP A 11 -1.15 -20.68 2.50
C ASP A 11 -2.57 -20.13 2.58
N ILE A 12 -2.82 -18.90 2.12
CA ILE A 12 -4.19 -18.35 1.97
C ILE A 12 -5.02 -19.27 1.06
N LYS A 13 -4.46 -19.67 -0.08
CA LYS A 13 -5.14 -20.58 -1.01
C LYS A 13 -5.41 -21.95 -0.37
N ARG A 14 -4.44 -22.49 0.37
CA ARG A 14 -4.64 -23.74 1.14
C ARG A 14 -5.78 -23.60 2.15
N CYS A 15 -5.88 -22.48 2.88
CA CYS A 15 -7.00 -22.22 3.78
C CYS A 15 -8.34 -22.24 3.04
N GLU A 16 -8.44 -21.59 1.88
CA GLU A 16 -9.66 -21.58 1.06
C GLU A 16 -10.09 -23.00 0.66
N GLU A 17 -9.15 -23.81 0.17
CA GLU A 17 -9.41 -25.20 -0.23
C GLU A 17 -9.91 -26.05 0.95
N ILE A 18 -9.27 -25.92 2.12
CA ILE A 18 -9.66 -26.64 3.34
C ILE A 18 -11.05 -26.19 3.84
N ILE A 19 -11.30 -24.87 3.87
CA ILE A 19 -12.60 -24.27 4.25
C ILE A 19 -13.73 -24.77 3.35
N MET A 20 -13.47 -24.91 2.04
CA MET A 20 -14.42 -25.45 1.07
C MET A 20 -14.67 -26.95 1.27
N SER A 21 -13.62 -27.72 1.52
CA SER A 21 -13.74 -29.17 1.78
C SER A 21 -14.42 -29.49 3.11
N ASN A 22 -14.38 -28.55 4.06
CA ASN A 22 -14.92 -28.67 5.42
C ASN A 22 -14.47 -29.95 6.15
N ASN A 23 -13.25 -30.41 5.88
CA ASN A 23 -12.65 -31.55 6.56
C ASN A 23 -12.08 -31.10 7.91
N TYR A 24 -12.66 -31.60 9.01
CA TYR A 24 -12.26 -31.22 10.36
C TYR A 24 -10.79 -31.52 10.69
N LEU A 25 -10.27 -32.67 10.26
CA LEU A 25 -8.87 -33.02 10.53
C LEU A 25 -7.91 -32.07 9.82
N GLU A 26 -8.19 -31.75 8.55
CA GLU A 26 -7.41 -30.79 7.78
C GLU A 26 -7.49 -29.38 8.36
N ILE A 27 -8.66 -29.00 8.90
CA ILE A 27 -8.83 -27.73 9.61
C ILE A 27 -7.90 -27.67 10.82
N VAL A 28 -7.90 -28.70 11.67
CA VAL A 28 -7.06 -28.75 12.88
C VAL A 28 -5.57 -28.68 12.51
N ILE A 29 -5.14 -29.50 11.55
CA ILE A 29 -3.74 -29.54 11.07
C ILE A 29 -3.32 -28.17 10.53
N ALA A 30 -4.14 -27.56 9.67
CA ALA A 30 -3.81 -26.28 9.08
C ALA A 30 -3.69 -25.17 10.13
N ILE A 31 -4.55 -25.17 11.15
CA ILE A 31 -4.49 -24.18 12.22
C ILE A 31 -3.17 -24.30 12.99
N GLU A 32 -2.78 -25.50 13.43
CA GLU A 32 -1.51 -25.70 14.14
C GLU A 32 -0.30 -25.28 13.30
N GLU A 33 -0.21 -25.79 12.06
CA GLU A 33 0.93 -25.52 11.18
C GLU A 33 1.08 -24.03 10.84
N LEU A 34 -0.04 -23.34 10.57
CA LEU A 34 -0.02 -21.93 10.20
C LEU A 34 0.25 -21.03 11.41
N THR A 35 -0.33 -21.34 12.57
CA THR A 35 -0.03 -20.60 13.80
C THR A 35 1.46 -20.70 14.13
N ASP A 36 2.05 -21.91 14.13
CA ASP A 36 3.48 -22.09 14.39
C ASP A 36 4.36 -21.39 13.34
N LYS A 37 4.01 -21.52 12.06
CA LYS A 37 4.76 -20.89 10.96
C LYS A 37 4.80 -19.37 11.07
N TYR A 38 3.72 -18.74 11.51
CA TYR A 38 3.55 -17.28 11.46
C TYR A 38 3.63 -16.57 12.81
N LYS A 39 3.72 -17.28 13.94
CA LYS A 39 3.77 -16.74 15.32
C LYS A 39 4.72 -15.57 15.54
N GLY A 40 5.85 -15.53 14.83
CA GLY A 40 6.84 -14.45 14.94
C GLY A 40 6.74 -13.34 13.89
N SER A 41 5.78 -13.40 12.97
CA SER A 41 5.73 -12.52 11.79
C SER A 41 4.35 -11.94 11.47
N VAL A 42 3.28 -12.50 12.04
CA VAL A 42 1.91 -11.99 11.95
C VAL A 42 1.37 -11.78 13.36
N ASP A 43 0.90 -10.57 13.62
CA ASP A 43 0.39 -10.18 14.93
C ASP A 43 -0.98 -10.83 15.18
N ASP A 44 -1.18 -11.31 16.41
CA ASP A 44 -2.42 -11.97 16.87
C ASP A 44 -2.88 -13.10 15.93
N ILE A 45 -1.93 -13.93 15.48
CA ILE A 45 -2.20 -15.10 14.62
C ILE A 45 -2.76 -16.29 15.41
N GLU A 46 -2.62 -16.30 16.72
CA GLU A 46 -3.12 -17.39 17.55
C GLU A 46 -4.67 -17.35 17.62
N PRO A 47 -5.36 -18.48 17.38
CA PRO A 47 -6.80 -18.58 17.60
C PRO A 47 -7.11 -18.46 19.10
N SER A 48 -8.33 -18.02 19.43
CA SER A 48 -8.74 -17.79 20.83
C SER A 48 -8.90 -19.05 21.68
N ASN A 49 -8.80 -20.24 21.07
CA ASN A 49 -8.95 -21.53 21.72
C ASN A 49 -7.59 -22.20 21.93
N ASP A 50 -7.16 -22.38 23.19
CA ASP A 50 -5.88 -23.04 23.52
C ASP A 50 -5.91 -24.57 23.33
N ARG A 51 -7.03 -25.15 22.88
CA ARG A 51 -7.21 -26.60 22.74
C ARG A 51 -7.38 -26.98 21.27
N VAL A 52 -6.42 -27.74 20.77
CA VAL A 52 -6.33 -28.22 19.38
C VAL A 52 -7.63 -28.89 18.89
N TRP A 53 -8.26 -29.71 19.73
CA TRP A 53 -9.51 -30.41 19.39
C TRP A 53 -10.76 -29.52 19.39
N ASN A 54 -10.66 -28.28 19.84
CA ASN A 54 -11.78 -27.33 19.82
C ASN A 54 -11.71 -26.37 18.64
N PHE A 55 -10.71 -26.51 17.77
CA PHE A 55 -10.61 -25.70 16.58
C PHE A 55 -11.79 -25.91 15.64
N THR A 56 -12.24 -24.81 15.07
CA THR A 56 -13.40 -24.74 14.21
C THR A 56 -13.01 -24.17 12.85
N LYS A 57 -13.89 -24.34 11.87
CA LYS A 57 -13.80 -23.66 10.59
C LYS A 57 -13.63 -22.14 10.75
N LYS A 58 -14.28 -21.53 11.74
CA LYS A 58 -14.17 -20.09 12.01
C LYS A 58 -12.77 -19.69 12.47
N ASP A 59 -12.07 -20.56 13.18
CA ASP A 59 -10.69 -20.30 13.60
C ASP A 59 -9.74 -20.30 12.38
N LEU A 60 -9.97 -21.19 11.41
CA LEU A 60 -9.23 -21.19 10.14
C LEU A 60 -9.59 -19.98 9.26
N GLU A 61 -10.86 -19.57 9.23
CA GLU A 61 -11.29 -18.33 8.55
C GLU A 61 -10.63 -17.09 9.17
N PHE A 62 -10.54 -17.06 10.50
CA PHE A 62 -9.83 -16.00 11.22
C PHE A 62 -8.34 -15.96 10.84
N LEU A 63 -7.66 -17.10 10.87
CA LEU A 63 -6.26 -17.21 10.44
C LEU A 63 -6.05 -16.74 9.01
N ARG A 64 -6.90 -17.18 8.06
CA ARG A 64 -6.85 -16.70 6.68
C ARG A 64 -6.95 -15.18 6.61
N SER A 65 -7.87 -14.58 7.37
CA SER A 65 -8.03 -13.12 7.38
C SER A 65 -6.77 -12.40 7.89
N LYS A 66 -6.08 -12.95 8.89
CA LYS A 66 -4.80 -12.41 9.39
C LYS A 66 -3.69 -12.48 8.35
N LEU A 67 -3.60 -13.59 7.62
CA LEU A 67 -2.65 -13.75 6.52
C LEU A 67 -2.94 -12.78 5.36
N GLU A 68 -4.22 -12.59 5.01
CA GLU A 68 -4.65 -11.61 3.99
C GLU A 68 -4.26 -10.18 4.39
N ILE A 69 -4.53 -9.78 5.63
CA ILE A 69 -4.14 -8.47 6.15
C ILE A 69 -2.62 -8.29 6.04
N LYS A 70 -1.83 -9.28 6.46
CA LYS A 70 -0.37 -9.19 6.38
C LYS A 70 0.14 -9.12 4.94
N ARG A 71 -0.44 -9.92 4.04
CA ARG A 71 -0.13 -9.88 2.61
C ARG A 71 -0.38 -8.49 2.06
N ASP A 72 -1.54 -7.92 2.38
CA ASP A 72 -1.95 -6.61 1.89
C ASP A 72 -1.06 -5.51 2.47
N GLU A 73 -0.69 -5.55 3.76
CA GLU A 73 0.32 -4.65 4.33
C GLU A 73 1.65 -4.68 3.57
N ILE A 74 2.12 -5.88 3.21
CA ILE A 74 3.36 -6.04 2.45
C ILE A 74 3.19 -5.47 1.05
N LEU A 75 2.09 -5.80 0.37
CA LEU A 75 1.78 -5.29 -0.97
C LEU A 75 1.65 -3.76 -0.95
N TYR A 76 0.93 -3.18 0.01
CA TYR A 76 0.81 -1.73 0.17
C TYR A 76 2.16 -1.07 0.45
N LYS A 77 3.03 -1.67 1.26
CA LYS A 77 4.41 -1.18 1.43
C LYS A 77 5.23 -1.26 0.13
N TYR A 78 5.00 -2.26 -0.71
CA TYR A 78 5.64 -2.34 -2.03
C TYR A 78 5.03 -1.34 -3.02
N ILE A 79 3.72 -1.14 -3.02
CA ILE A 79 3.03 -0.15 -3.86
C ILE A 79 3.47 1.26 -3.44
N ASP A 80 3.48 1.58 -2.16
CA ASP A 80 3.95 2.87 -1.63
C ASP A 80 5.44 3.14 -1.95
N LYS A 81 6.26 2.08 -2.12
CA LYS A 81 7.66 2.16 -2.57
C LYS A 81 7.86 2.13 -4.09
N HIS A 82 6.84 1.77 -4.87
CA HIS A 82 6.95 1.52 -6.31
C HIS A 82 5.82 2.13 -7.16
N ILE A 83 5.04 3.09 -6.63
CA ILE A 83 4.32 4.01 -7.52
C ILE A 83 5.40 4.75 -8.31
N ASN A 84 5.43 4.46 -9.61
CA ASN A 84 6.32 5.13 -10.54
C ASN A 84 5.92 6.60 -10.60
N VAL A 85 6.69 7.45 -9.93
CA VAL A 85 6.46 8.90 -9.84
C VAL A 85 6.38 9.51 -11.24
N ASP A 86 7.19 9.02 -12.20
CA ASP A 86 7.13 9.49 -13.58
C ASP A 86 5.79 9.17 -14.25
N LYS A 87 5.22 7.97 -14.04
CA LYS A 87 3.88 7.64 -14.54
C LYS A 87 2.81 8.53 -13.91
N LEU A 88 2.90 8.76 -12.60
CA LEU A 88 1.96 9.61 -11.89
C LEU A 88 2.03 11.06 -12.39
N ILE A 89 3.25 11.58 -12.61
CA ILE A 89 3.48 12.89 -13.22
C ILE A 89 2.82 12.97 -14.60
N SER A 90 3.03 11.97 -15.46
CA SER A 90 2.41 11.96 -16.80
C SER A 90 0.89 12.01 -16.73
N SER A 91 0.26 11.20 -15.88
CA SER A 91 -1.21 11.21 -15.73
C SER A 91 -1.73 12.53 -15.16
N ILE A 92 -1.02 13.15 -14.21
CA ILE A 92 -1.40 14.45 -13.68
C ILE A 92 -1.28 15.53 -14.76
N ASN A 93 -0.22 15.48 -15.58
CA ASN A 93 -0.05 16.42 -16.69
C ASN A 93 -1.19 16.31 -17.71
N GLU A 94 -1.56 15.08 -18.10
CA GLU A 94 -2.72 14.84 -18.97
C GLU A 94 -4.02 15.37 -18.36
N ASN A 95 -4.21 15.21 -17.04
CA ASN A 95 -5.39 15.76 -16.35
C ASN A 95 -5.39 17.29 -16.38
N ILE A 96 -4.26 17.96 -16.12
CA ILE A 96 -4.15 19.43 -16.19
C ILE A 96 -4.48 19.93 -17.60
N GLU A 97 -3.91 19.31 -18.63
CA GLU A 97 -4.11 19.70 -20.03
C GLU A 97 -5.58 19.56 -20.45
N ASN A 98 -6.20 18.43 -20.12
CA ASN A 98 -7.56 18.09 -20.54
C ASN A 98 -8.66 18.68 -19.64
N ASN A 99 -8.32 19.21 -18.46
CA ASN A 99 -9.32 19.74 -17.54
C ASN A 99 -9.95 21.02 -18.13
N SER A 100 -11.22 20.93 -18.52
CA SER A 100 -11.97 22.04 -19.10
C SER A 100 -12.42 23.08 -18.08
N SER A 101 -12.36 22.79 -16.77
CA SER A 101 -12.74 23.74 -15.71
C SER A 101 -11.62 24.73 -15.36
N LEU A 102 -10.37 24.42 -15.70
CA LEU A 102 -9.22 25.29 -15.48
C LEU A 102 -9.05 26.28 -16.63
N ASN A 103 -8.77 27.54 -16.29
CA ASN A 103 -8.31 28.51 -17.27
C ASN A 103 -6.85 28.25 -17.66
N ASN A 104 -6.36 28.93 -18.70
CA ASN A 104 -4.99 28.73 -19.19
C ASN A 104 -3.90 29.14 -18.19
N GLU A 105 -4.16 30.13 -17.33
CA GLU A 105 -3.20 30.59 -16.32
C GLU A 105 -3.06 29.55 -15.20
N ASP A 106 -4.16 29.00 -14.70
CA ASP A 106 -4.19 27.95 -13.68
C ASP A 106 -3.54 26.67 -14.19
N LYS A 107 -3.78 26.30 -15.45
CA LYS A 107 -3.10 25.16 -16.10
C LYS A 107 -1.58 25.36 -16.12
N LEU A 108 -1.15 26.56 -16.49
CA LEU A 108 0.28 26.89 -16.59
C LEU A 108 0.94 26.95 -15.21
N ASP A 109 0.23 27.42 -14.17
CA ASP A 109 0.71 27.39 -12.79
C ASP A 109 0.83 25.96 -12.26
N ALA A 110 -0.21 25.13 -12.47
CA ALA A 110 -0.20 23.72 -12.10
C ALA A 110 0.92 22.93 -12.80
N ALA A 111 1.15 23.18 -14.09
CA ALA A 111 2.23 22.56 -14.85
C ALA A 111 3.61 22.96 -14.30
N LYS A 112 3.81 24.22 -13.90
CA LYS A 112 5.05 24.66 -13.25
C LYS A 112 5.27 23.95 -11.92
N VAL A 113 4.24 23.83 -11.10
CA VAL A 113 4.32 23.10 -9.83
C VAL A 113 4.70 21.64 -10.06
N LEU A 114 4.08 21.00 -11.05
CA LEU A 114 4.38 19.63 -11.43
C LEU A 114 5.85 19.46 -11.86
N ASP A 115 6.37 20.38 -12.68
CA ASP A 115 7.77 20.39 -13.10
C ASP A 115 8.75 20.60 -11.94
N GLU A 116 8.41 21.45 -10.98
CA GLU A 116 9.26 21.63 -9.79
C GLU A 116 9.25 20.38 -8.90
N ILE A 117 8.10 19.73 -8.72
CA ILE A 117 8.01 18.45 -7.99
C ILE A 117 8.82 17.37 -8.69
N LYS A 118 8.76 17.29 -10.03
CA LYS A 118 9.57 16.37 -10.85
C LYS A 118 11.07 16.60 -10.64
N LYS A 119 11.52 17.86 -10.61
CA LYS A 119 12.92 18.21 -10.32
C LYS A 119 13.32 17.69 -8.94
N ILE A 120 12.53 17.98 -7.90
CA ILE A 120 12.81 17.50 -6.53
C ILE A 120 12.84 15.97 -6.46
N HIS A 121 11.95 15.29 -7.19
CA HIS A 121 11.95 13.84 -7.28
C HIS A 121 13.27 13.30 -7.83
N SER A 122 13.84 13.93 -8.87
CA SER A 122 15.11 13.52 -9.47
C SER A 122 16.34 13.78 -8.61
N GLU A 123 16.25 14.66 -7.60
CA GLU A 123 17.38 14.97 -6.73
C GLU A 123 17.68 13.84 -5.74
N ASN A 124 18.97 13.62 -5.44
CA ASN A 124 19.41 12.66 -4.42
C ASN A 124 19.29 13.23 -3.00
N LEU A 125 18.06 13.40 -2.53
CA LEU A 125 17.71 13.89 -1.20
C LEU A 125 17.20 12.77 -0.29
N ASN A 126 17.39 12.90 1.02
CA ASN A 126 16.71 12.08 2.02
C ASN A 126 15.25 12.53 2.20
N LYS A 127 14.47 11.74 2.94
CA LYS A 127 13.05 12.00 3.20
C LYS A 127 12.80 13.38 3.84
N TYR A 128 13.59 13.76 4.84
CA TYR A 128 13.45 15.04 5.54
C TYR A 128 13.67 16.25 4.61
N LEU A 129 14.77 16.26 3.86
CA LEU A 129 15.09 17.35 2.92
C LEU A 129 14.07 17.44 1.77
N THR A 130 13.56 16.29 1.34
CA THR A 130 12.48 16.24 0.34
C THR A 130 11.21 16.88 0.87
N TRP A 131 10.81 16.55 2.11
CA TRP A 131 9.67 17.17 2.78
C TRP A 131 9.83 18.70 2.91
N GLU A 132 11.01 19.16 3.33
CA GLU A 132 11.30 20.60 3.48
C GLU A 132 11.11 21.37 2.17
N LYS A 133 11.52 20.78 1.03
CA LYS A 133 11.29 21.37 -0.29
C LYS A 133 9.83 21.28 -0.75
N MET A 134 9.14 20.21 -0.39
CA MET A 134 7.78 19.95 -0.88
C MET A 134 6.66 20.65 -0.10
N LYS A 135 6.90 21.04 1.16
CA LYS A 135 5.86 21.64 2.03
C LYS A 135 5.18 22.88 1.42
N LYS A 136 5.87 23.63 0.55
CA LYS A 136 5.27 24.80 -0.13
C LYS A 136 4.20 24.38 -1.14
N TYR A 137 4.36 23.25 -1.82
CA TYR A 137 3.37 22.75 -2.77
C TYR A 137 2.18 22.09 -2.10
N ILE A 138 2.33 21.59 -0.86
CA ILE A 138 1.19 21.16 -0.04
C ILE A 138 0.27 22.36 0.22
N LYS A 139 0.85 23.52 0.59
CA LYS A 139 0.06 24.74 0.79
C LYS A 139 -0.61 25.20 -0.50
N TRP A 140 0.12 25.13 -1.61
CA TRP A 140 -0.41 25.46 -2.92
C TRP A 140 -1.56 24.52 -3.31
N SER A 141 -1.45 23.22 -3.09
CA SER A 141 -2.49 22.24 -3.49
C SER A 141 -3.80 22.41 -2.73
N LEU A 142 -3.75 22.90 -1.48
CA LEU A 142 -4.92 23.13 -0.64
C LEU A 142 -5.80 24.31 -1.09
N ILE A 143 -5.29 25.21 -1.95
CA ILE A 143 -6.04 26.37 -2.46
C ILE A 143 -6.51 26.19 -3.91
N GLN A 144 -6.25 25.04 -4.52
CA GLN A 144 -6.66 24.73 -5.88
C GLN A 144 -8.04 24.07 -5.94
N GLU A 145 -8.56 23.93 -7.16
CA GLU A 145 -9.68 23.04 -7.46
C GLU A 145 -9.40 21.61 -6.97
N GLU A 146 -10.44 20.93 -6.47
CA GLU A 146 -10.36 19.67 -5.75
C GLU A 146 -9.55 18.59 -6.48
N THR A 147 -9.82 18.41 -7.78
CA THR A 147 -9.17 17.38 -8.60
C THR A 147 -7.67 17.62 -8.71
N ILE A 148 -7.25 18.86 -9.01
CA ILE A 148 -5.83 19.23 -9.12
C ILE A 148 -5.14 19.21 -7.76
N GLY A 149 -5.78 19.79 -6.74
CA GLY A 149 -5.26 19.83 -5.38
C GLY A 149 -4.97 18.44 -4.84
N MET A 150 -5.93 17.51 -4.98
CA MET A 150 -5.78 16.14 -4.53
C MET A 150 -4.71 15.37 -5.33
N SER A 151 -4.67 15.59 -6.65
CA SER A 151 -3.67 14.98 -7.54
C SER A 151 -2.24 15.37 -7.16
N ILE A 152 -1.99 16.66 -6.94
CA ILE A 152 -0.67 17.17 -6.54
C ILE A 152 -0.32 16.74 -5.12
N PHE A 153 -1.28 16.74 -4.19
CA PHE A 153 -1.05 16.27 -2.83
C PHE A 153 -0.63 14.79 -2.81
N ASN A 154 -1.32 13.94 -3.56
CA ASN A 154 -0.98 12.51 -3.69
C ASN A 154 0.42 12.32 -4.28
N LEU A 155 0.77 13.09 -5.32
CA LEU A 155 2.12 13.07 -5.90
C LEU A 155 3.20 13.43 -4.89
N ILE A 156 2.98 14.47 -4.08
CA ILE A 156 3.91 14.88 -3.03
C ILE A 156 4.12 13.74 -2.03
N ASN A 157 3.02 13.15 -1.54
CA ASN A 157 3.07 12.08 -0.55
C ASN A 157 3.87 10.87 -1.06
N VAL A 158 3.56 10.40 -2.27
CA VAL A 158 4.28 9.31 -2.93
C VAL A 158 5.76 9.66 -3.12
N THR A 159 6.06 10.89 -3.56
CA THR A 159 7.45 11.28 -3.80
C THR A 159 8.27 11.28 -2.51
N ILE A 160 7.70 11.73 -1.39
CA ILE A 160 8.36 11.72 -0.08
C ILE A 160 8.58 10.28 0.41
N ASN A 161 7.57 9.42 0.29
CA ASN A 161 7.65 8.03 0.75
C ASN A 161 8.63 7.17 -0.07
N ASN A 162 8.87 7.53 -1.34
CA ASN A 162 9.88 6.89 -2.19
C ASN A 162 11.33 7.26 -1.84
N LYS A 163 11.58 8.22 -0.94
CA LYS A 163 12.94 8.59 -0.50
C LYS A 163 13.39 7.75 0.70
N LYS A 164 14.70 7.56 0.81
CA LYS A 164 15.30 6.85 1.95
C LYS A 164 15.14 7.65 3.24
N ASP A 165 14.86 6.94 4.33
CA ASP A 165 14.99 7.50 5.69
C ASP A 165 16.48 7.82 5.95
N SER A 166 16.71 8.93 6.66
CA SER A 166 18.02 9.50 6.96
C SER A 166 18.88 8.60 7.86
#